data_AF-A0A357R2E5-F1
#
_entry.id   AF-A0A357R2E5-F1
#
_cell.length_a   1.000
_cell.length_b   1.000
_cell.length_c   1.000
_cell.angle_alpha   90.00
_cell.angle_beta   90.00
_cell.angle_gamma   90.00
#
_symmetry.space_group_name_H-M   'P 1'
#
loop_
_entity.id
_entity.type
_entity.pdbx_description
1 polymer ?
#
loop_
_entity_poly.entity_id
_entity_poly.type
_entity_poly.pdbx_seq_one_letter_code
_entity_poly.pdbx_strand_id
1 'polypeptide(L)'
;MPPSEEETAVGDPTDWELDNNNQFFVEYRLERERMRSREIDMLQQLINNPNVTSESKIEAEKKLLKLQELMEIELLVENAIRAQNFDQAILIMQEDGALVIVNAKELSSEQILLIAEIAAQSTGLRNSQIKISNQLGK
;
A
#
# COMPACT_ATOMS: atom_id res chain seq x y z
N MET A 1 -57.10 -20.15 -4.94
CA MET A 1 -55.97 -19.44 -4.33
C MET A 1 -54.71 -20.24 -4.61
N PRO A 2 -53.82 -19.78 -5.49
CA PRO A 2 -52.44 -20.24 -5.47
C PRO A 2 -51.64 -19.47 -4.39
N PRO A 3 -50.48 -19.99 -3.96
CA PRO A 3 -49.64 -19.34 -2.95
C PRO A 3 -48.92 -18.13 -3.54
N SER A 4 -48.74 -17.09 -2.72
CA SER A 4 -47.92 -15.91 -3.02
C SER A 4 -46.45 -16.30 -3.13
N GLU A 5 -45.85 -16.04 -4.29
CA GLU A 5 -44.41 -16.11 -4.50
C GLU A 5 -43.75 -15.01 -3.65
N GLU A 6 -42.94 -15.42 -2.67
CA GLU A 6 -41.97 -14.52 -2.02
C GLU A 6 -40.89 -14.21 -3.05
N GLU A 7 -41.03 -13.03 -3.66
CA GLU A 7 -40.00 -12.42 -4.50
C GLU A 7 -38.83 -12.06 -3.59
N THR A 8 -37.80 -12.91 -3.57
CA THR A 8 -36.51 -12.59 -2.97
C THR A 8 -35.98 -11.36 -3.70
N ALA A 9 -35.99 -10.21 -3.02
CA ALA A 9 -35.40 -8.97 -3.49
C ALA A 9 -33.89 -9.20 -3.73
N VAL A 10 -33.54 -9.49 -4.98
CA VAL A 10 -32.17 -9.43 -5.46
C VAL A 10 -31.83 -7.94 -5.50
N GLY A 11 -30.98 -7.51 -4.57
CA GLY A 11 -30.46 -6.14 -4.53
C GLY A 11 -29.85 -5.74 -5.86
N ASP A 12 -30.08 -4.49 -6.25
CA ASP A 12 -29.68 -3.89 -7.51
C ASP A 12 -28.17 -4.14 -7.78
N PRO A 13 -27.74 -4.64 -8.97
CA PRO A 13 -26.33 -4.94 -9.25
C PRO A 13 -25.43 -3.71 -9.37
N THR A 14 -25.96 -2.52 -9.14
CA THR A 14 -25.28 -1.22 -9.29
C THR A 14 -24.68 -0.66 -8.01
N ASP A 15 -24.84 -1.33 -6.86
CA ASP A 15 -24.30 -0.87 -5.56
C ASP A 15 -22.78 -1.10 -5.36
N TRP A 16 -22.03 -1.34 -6.44
CA TRP A 16 -20.56 -1.28 -6.41
C TRP A 16 -20.04 0.07 -6.90
N GLU A 17 -20.68 1.18 -6.49
CA GLU A 17 -20.02 2.47 -6.54
C GLU A 17 -18.79 2.40 -5.62
N LEU A 18 -17.64 2.06 -6.20
CA LEU A 18 -16.36 2.30 -5.58
C LEU A 18 -16.33 3.79 -5.25
N ASP A 19 -16.50 4.13 -3.97
CA ASP A 19 -16.25 5.46 -3.45
C ASP A 19 -15.00 6.01 -4.16
N ASN A 20 -15.09 7.17 -4.82
CA ASN A 20 -13.97 7.79 -5.57
C ASN A 20 -12.68 7.88 -4.71
N ASN A 21 -12.88 7.90 -3.40
CA ASN A 21 -11.87 7.75 -2.36
C ASN A 21 -11.06 6.46 -2.47
N ASN A 22 -11.76 5.34 -2.43
CA ASN A 22 -11.21 4.01 -2.50
C ASN A 22 -10.54 3.81 -3.86
N GLN A 23 -11.04 4.48 -4.90
CA GLN A 23 -10.43 4.47 -6.23
C GLN A 23 -8.98 4.97 -6.21
N PHE A 24 -8.63 6.06 -5.52
CA PHE A 24 -7.22 6.50 -5.41
C PHE A 24 -6.34 5.41 -4.79
N PHE A 25 -6.77 4.81 -3.67
CA PHE A 25 -5.99 3.77 -2.99
C PHE A 25 -5.85 2.51 -3.85
N VAL A 26 -6.92 2.11 -4.55
CA VAL A 26 -6.94 0.97 -5.48
C VAL A 26 -6.03 1.24 -6.67
N GLU A 27 -6.17 2.38 -7.34
CA GLU A 27 -5.34 2.77 -8.48
C GLU A 27 -3.87 2.86 -8.12
N TYR A 28 -3.55 3.49 -6.98
CA TYR A 28 -2.18 3.58 -6.49
C TYR A 28 -1.58 2.19 -6.25
N ARG A 29 -2.32 1.29 -5.58
CA ARG A 29 -1.85 -0.09 -5.33
C ARG A 29 -1.65 -0.85 -6.63
N LEU A 30 -2.56 -0.71 -7.60
CA LEU A 30 -2.44 -1.32 -8.92
C LEU A 30 -1.20 -0.80 -9.67
N GLU A 31 -0.96 0.51 -9.68
CA GLU A 31 0.22 1.06 -10.36
C GLU A 31 1.51 0.65 -9.65
N ARG A 32 1.52 0.66 -8.32
CA ARG A 32 2.65 0.16 -7.51
C ARG A 32 2.98 -1.28 -7.85
N GLU A 33 1.96 -2.15 -7.96
CA GLU A 33 2.16 -3.55 -8.31
C GLU A 33 2.68 -3.75 -9.74
N ARG A 34 2.18 -2.95 -10.70
CA ARG A 34 2.69 -2.95 -12.08
C ARG A 34 4.15 -2.52 -12.17
N MET A 35 4.51 -1.46 -11.44
CA MET A 35 5.89 -0.99 -11.36
C MET A 35 6.81 -2.06 -10.75
N ARG A 36 6.38 -2.69 -9.66
CA ARG A 36 7.13 -3.78 -8.99
C ARG A 36 7.32 -5.00 -9.86
N SER A 37 6.26 -5.42 -10.55
CA SER A 37 6.36 -6.55 -11.48
C SER A 37 7.42 -6.31 -12.54
N ARG A 38 7.42 -5.10 -13.16
CA ARG A 38 8.44 -4.72 -14.14
C ARG A 38 9.85 -4.66 -13.55
N GLU A 39 9.99 -4.14 -12.34
CA GLU A 39 11.29 -4.06 -11.65
C GLU A 39 11.84 -5.45 -11.31
N ILE A 40 11.00 -6.34 -10.78
CA ILE A 40 11.36 -7.72 -10.48
C ILE A 40 11.80 -8.45 -11.76
N ASP A 41 11.02 -8.36 -12.84
CA ASP A 41 11.35 -8.98 -14.11
C ASP A 41 12.71 -8.49 -14.64
N MET A 42 12.97 -7.18 -14.58
CA MET A 42 14.24 -6.59 -15.00
C MET A 42 15.42 -7.10 -14.16
N LEU A 43 15.27 -7.12 -12.83
CA LEU A 43 16.31 -7.61 -11.91
C LEU A 43 16.59 -9.10 -12.16
N GLN A 44 15.55 -9.92 -12.34
CA GLN A 44 15.71 -11.34 -12.66
C GLN A 44 16.39 -11.57 -14.00
N GLN A 45 16.08 -10.78 -15.02
CA GLN A 45 16.77 -10.84 -16.32
C GLN A 45 18.27 -10.55 -16.16
N LEU A 46 18.65 -9.55 -15.36
CA LEU A 46 20.06 -9.23 -15.10
C LEU A 46 20.78 -10.37 -14.37
N ILE A 47 20.15 -10.94 -13.34
CA ILE A 47 20.69 -12.06 -12.55
C ILE A 47 20.95 -13.27 -13.46
N ASN A 48 19.98 -13.60 -14.31
CA ASN A 48 20.01 -14.77 -15.19
C ASN A 48 20.84 -14.56 -16.47
N ASN A 49 21.27 -13.34 -16.79
CA ASN A 49 22.04 -13.06 -17.99
C ASN A 49 23.49 -13.58 -17.84
N PRO A 50 23.97 -14.52 -18.68
CA PRO A 50 25.34 -15.03 -18.59
C PRO A 50 26.40 -13.99 -19.03
N ASN A 51 26.01 -12.93 -19.72
CA ASN A 51 26.91 -11.90 -20.24
C ASN A 51 27.10 -10.71 -19.28
N VAL A 52 26.46 -10.73 -18.10
CA VAL A 52 26.57 -9.69 -17.07
C VAL A 52 27.64 -10.08 -16.05
N THR A 53 28.39 -9.09 -15.55
CA THR A 53 29.44 -9.31 -14.54
C THR A 53 28.86 -9.85 -13.24
N SER A 54 29.65 -10.63 -12.50
CA SER A 54 29.23 -11.13 -11.18
C SER A 54 28.87 -10.01 -10.21
N GLU A 55 29.56 -8.87 -10.28
CA GLU A 55 29.28 -7.69 -9.45
C GLU A 55 27.87 -7.13 -9.72
N SER A 56 27.51 -6.95 -11.00
CA SER A 56 26.18 -6.47 -11.37
C SER A 56 25.07 -7.47 -11.00
N LYS A 57 25.34 -8.78 -11.01
CA LYS A 57 24.40 -9.79 -10.50
C LYS A 57 24.17 -9.65 -9.00
N ILE A 58 25.25 -9.52 -8.22
CA ILE A 58 25.17 -9.32 -6.77
C ILE A 58 24.41 -8.02 -6.45
N GLU A 59 24.62 -6.95 -7.23
CA GLU A 59 23.87 -5.71 -7.06
C GLU A 59 22.37 -5.90 -7.36
N ALA A 60 22.03 -6.65 -8.41
CA ALA A 60 20.64 -6.96 -8.74
C ALA A 60 19.96 -7.81 -7.66
N GLU A 61 20.65 -8.82 -7.13
CA GLU A 61 20.17 -9.63 -5.99
C GLU A 61 19.91 -8.78 -4.75
N LYS A 62 20.83 -7.85 -4.41
CA LYS A 62 20.64 -6.93 -3.29
C LYS A 62 19.43 -6.01 -3.49
N LYS A 63 19.22 -5.49 -4.70
CA LYS A 63 18.05 -4.67 -5.02
C LYS A 63 16.76 -5.48 -4.90
N LEU A 64 16.75 -6.74 -5.35
CA LEU A 64 15.60 -7.62 -5.23
C LEU A 64 15.24 -7.91 -3.77
N LEU A 65 16.24 -8.23 -2.94
CA LEU A 65 16.05 -8.42 -1.50
C LEU A 65 15.56 -7.13 -0.82
N LYS A 66 16.09 -5.98 -1.21
CA LYS A 66 15.64 -4.69 -0.67
C LYS A 66 14.20 -4.39 -1.05
N LEU A 67 13.81 -4.66 -2.28
CA LEU A 67 12.43 -4.50 -2.74
C LEU A 67 11.49 -5.40 -1.93
N GLN A 68 11.88 -6.65 -1.65
CA GLN A 68 11.11 -7.56 -0.81
C GLN A 68 10.91 -7.01 0.61
N GLU A 69 11.99 -6.57 1.26
CA GLU A 69 11.93 -5.97 2.61
C GLU A 69 10.98 -4.76 2.64
N LEU A 70 11.04 -3.90 1.62
CA LEU A 70 10.14 -2.74 1.52
C LEU A 70 8.67 -3.17 1.41
N MET A 71 8.37 -4.19 0.60
CA MET A 71 7.00 -4.71 0.47
C MET A 71 6.46 -5.27 1.79
N GLU A 72 7.28 -5.98 2.55
CA GLU A 72 6.90 -6.52 3.86
C GLU A 72 6.62 -5.40 4.88
N ILE A 73 7.48 -4.38 4.93
CA ILE A 73 7.30 -3.22 5.82
C ILE A 73 6.02 -2.45 5.46
N GLU A 74 5.79 -2.18 4.18
CA GLU A 74 4.56 -1.52 3.73
C GLU A 74 3.32 -2.31 4.12
N LEU A 75 3.31 -3.62 3.88
CA LEU A 75 2.18 -4.47 4.24
C LEU A 75 1.90 -4.42 5.75
N LEU A 76 2.95 -4.52 6.57
CA LEU A 76 2.83 -4.51 8.02
C LEU A 76 2.28 -3.17 8.53
N VAL A 77 2.85 -2.05 8.08
CA VAL A 77 2.43 -0.70 8.49
C VAL A 77 1.02 -0.40 8.03
N GLU A 78 0.70 -0.67 6.76
CA GLU A 78 -0.63 -0.41 6.20
C GLU A 78 -1.71 -1.24 6.92
N ASN A 79 -1.42 -2.50 7.26
CA ASN A 79 -2.35 -3.34 8.04
C ASN A 79 -2.51 -2.87 9.49
N ALA A 80 -1.41 -2.50 10.13
CA ALA A 80 -1.43 -2.02 11.51
C ALA A 80 -2.21 -0.71 11.63
N ILE A 81 -2.09 0.21 10.67
CA ILE A 81 -2.89 1.43 10.62
C ILE A 81 -4.37 1.09 10.40
N ARG A 82 -4.70 0.21 9.43
CA ARG A 82 -6.11 -0.18 9.20
C ARG A 82 -6.76 -0.82 10.43
N ALA A 83 -6.01 -1.57 11.22
CA ALA A 83 -6.49 -2.13 12.48
C ALA A 83 -6.89 -1.06 13.54
N GLN A 84 -6.49 0.20 13.35
CA GLN A 84 -6.86 1.33 14.22
C GLN A 84 -8.13 2.07 13.74
N ASN A 85 -8.96 1.44 12.90
CA ASN A 85 -10.18 2.01 12.31
C ASN A 85 -9.95 3.08 11.23
N PHE A 86 -8.86 2.95 10.46
CA PHE A 86 -8.69 3.68 9.20
C PHE A 86 -9.08 2.76 8.04
N ASP A 87 -9.93 3.23 7.13
CA ASP A 87 -10.41 2.39 6.02
C ASP A 87 -9.29 1.97 5.08
N GLN A 88 -8.44 2.93 4.71
CA GLN A 88 -7.32 2.72 3.80
C GLN A 88 -6.09 3.48 4.30
N ALA A 89 -4.93 2.86 4.11
CA ALA A 89 -3.63 3.45 4.36
C ALA A 89 -2.65 3.01 3.26
N ILE A 90 -1.71 3.88 2.90
CA ILE A 90 -0.58 3.60 2.01
C ILE A 90 0.68 4.08 2.70
N LEU A 91 1.70 3.23 2.75
CA LEU A 91 3.06 3.62 3.07
C LEU A 91 3.86 3.79 1.77
N ILE A 92 4.60 4.89 1.68
CA ILE A 92 5.57 5.14 0.62
C ILE A 92 6.93 5.36 1.27
N MET A 93 7.84 4.42 1.04
CA MET A 93 9.23 4.54 1.48
C MET A 93 10.02 5.42 0.50
N GLN A 94 10.82 6.33 1.05
CA GLN A 94 11.74 7.20 0.34
C GLN A 94 13.16 6.97 0.89
N GLU A 95 14.17 7.50 0.21
CA GLU A 95 15.57 7.29 0.58
C GLU A 95 15.88 7.75 2.02
N ASP A 96 15.33 8.92 2.42
CA ASP A 96 15.59 9.52 3.74
C ASP A 96 14.35 9.63 4.65
N GLY A 97 13.24 8.99 4.28
CA GLY A 97 12.00 9.10 5.05
C GLY A 97 10.85 8.26 4.52
N ALA A 98 9.66 8.52 5.06
CA ALA A 98 8.44 7.85 4.63
C ALA A 98 7.26 8.83 4.56
N LEU A 99 6.34 8.55 3.64
CA LEU A 99 5.04 9.22 3.57
C LEU A 99 3.96 8.18 3.86
N VAL A 100 3.12 8.46 4.85
CA VAL A 100 1.92 7.69 5.14
C VAL A 100 0.72 8.50 4.66
N ILE A 101 -0.10 7.89 3.81
CA ILE A 101 -1.34 8.48 3.32
C ILE A 101 -2.50 7.67 3.90
N VAL A 102 -3.44 8.31 4.59
CA VAL A 102 -4.62 7.66 5.16
C VAL A 102 -5.92 8.22 4.60
N ASN A 103 -6.92 7.37 4.42
CA ASN A 103 -8.26 7.81 4.10
C ASN A 103 -8.91 8.37 5.37
N ALA A 104 -8.94 9.70 5.46
CA ALA A 104 -9.52 10.41 6.59
C ALA A 104 -9.85 11.85 6.19
N LYS A 105 -10.99 12.36 6.65
CA LYS A 105 -11.35 13.77 6.45
C LYS A 105 -10.40 14.72 7.15
N GLU A 106 -10.12 14.39 8.40
CA GLU A 106 -9.26 15.11 9.31
C GLU A 106 -8.55 14.08 10.19
N LEU A 107 -7.39 14.46 10.70
CA LEU A 107 -6.64 13.63 11.65
C LEU A 107 -6.44 14.43 12.93
N SER A 108 -6.81 13.84 14.06
CA SER A 108 -6.48 14.40 15.37
C SER A 108 -4.98 14.27 15.63
N SER A 109 -4.46 15.09 16.55
CA SER A 109 -3.06 14.97 16.98
C SER A 109 -2.74 13.58 17.54
N GLU A 110 -3.70 12.94 18.22
CA GLU A 110 -3.56 11.57 18.73
C GLU A 110 -3.46 10.54 17.61
N GLN A 111 -4.29 10.68 16.57
CA GLN A 111 -4.24 9.83 15.38
C GLN A 111 -2.92 9.99 14.61
N ILE A 112 -2.44 11.22 14.44
CA ILE A 112 -1.15 11.50 13.79
C ILE A 112 -0.02 10.86 14.59
N LEU A 113 -0.04 10.98 15.93
CA LEU A 113 0.98 10.38 16.78
C LEU A 113 0.96 8.85 16.68
N LEU A 114 -0.22 8.23 16.72
CA LEU A 114 -0.39 6.78 16.59
C LEU A 114 0.12 6.26 15.24
N ILE A 115 -0.23 6.94 14.14
CA ILE A 115 0.25 6.59 12.81
C ILE A 115 1.78 6.70 12.73
N ALA A 116 2.34 7.78 13.27
CA ALA A 116 3.78 8.00 13.28
C ALA A 116 4.52 6.91 14.07
N GLU A 117 3.98 6.50 15.22
CA GLU A 117 4.57 5.45 16.06
C GLU A 117 4.56 4.09 15.37
N ILE A 118 3.44 3.70 14.76
CA ILE A 118 3.32 2.45 13.98
C ILE A 118 4.35 2.41 12.84
N ALA A 119 4.43 3.51 12.08
CA ALA A 119 5.36 3.62 10.97
C ALA A 119 6.83 3.62 11.45
N ALA A 120 7.16 4.36 12.51
CA ALA A 120 8.51 4.41 13.08
C ALA A 120 8.98 3.04 13.59
N GLN A 121 8.12 2.33 14.31
CA GLN A 121 8.45 1.01 14.87
C GLN A 121 8.81 0.00 13.79
N SER A 122 8.15 0.07 12.64
CA SER A 122 8.30 -0.92 11.56
C SER A 122 9.40 -0.54 10.56
N THR A 123 9.61 0.76 10.34
CA THR A 123 10.58 1.28 9.35
C THR A 123 11.96 1.57 9.95
N GLY A 124 12.06 1.69 11.28
CA GLY A 124 13.26 2.16 11.97
C GLY A 124 13.54 3.66 11.79
N LEU A 125 12.64 4.40 11.15
CA LEU A 125 12.77 5.85 10.95
C LEU A 125 12.36 6.62 12.22
N ARG A 126 12.91 7.81 12.39
CA ARG A 126 12.45 8.75 13.43
C ARG A 126 11.14 9.40 12.98
N ASN A 127 10.28 9.77 13.92
CA ASN A 127 9.02 10.47 13.63
C ASN A 127 9.22 11.74 12.78
N SER A 128 10.34 12.46 12.92
CA SER A 128 10.66 13.64 12.11
C SER A 128 10.91 13.34 10.61
N GLN A 129 11.14 12.08 10.26
CA GLN A 129 11.34 11.59 8.89
C GLN A 129 10.05 11.01 8.29
N ILE A 130 8.97 10.94 9.09
CA ILE A 130 7.69 10.38 8.68
C ILE A 130 6.72 11.53 8.47
N LYS A 131 6.27 11.69 7.23
CA LYS A 131 5.21 12.63 6.86
C LYS A 131 3.89 11.89 6.83
N ILE A 132 2.85 12.51 7.35
CA ILE A 132 1.50 11.95 7.36
C ILE A 132 0.60 12.90 6.59
N SER A 133 -0.13 12.37 5.62
CA SER A 133 -1.17 13.10 4.89
C SER A 133 -2.47 12.33 4.94
N ASN A 134 -3.56 13.07 4.85
CA ASN A 134 -4.89 12.51 4.69
C ASN A 134 -5.40 12.80 3.27
N GLN A 135 -6.17 11.87 2.72
CA GLN A 135 -6.91 12.06 1.48
C GLN A 135 -8.40 11.92 1.76
N LEU A 136 -9.17 12.84 1.17
CA LEU A 136 -10.62 12.84 1.21
C LEU A 136 -11.14 12.79 -0.24
N GLY A 137 -11.90 11.75 -0.53
CA GLY A 137 -12.68 11.55 -1.73
C GLY A 137 -13.74 12.61 -1.71
N LYS A 138 -13.67 13.46 -2.72
CA LYS A 138 -14.67 14.47 -2.97
C LYS A 138 -15.98 13.83 -3.36
#